data_AF-A0A7V5GAF8-F1
#
_entry.id   AF-A0A7V5GAF8-F1
#
_cell.length_a   1.000
_cell.length_b   1.000
_cell.length_c   1.000
_cell.angle_alpha   90.00
_cell.angle_beta   90.00
_cell.angle_gamma   90.00
#
_symmetry.space_group_name_H-M   'P 1'
#
loop_
_entity.id
_entity.type
_entity.pdbx_description
1 polymer ?
#
loop_
_entity_poly.entity_id
_entity_poly.type
_entity_poly.pdbx_seq_one_letter_code
_entity_poly.pdbx_strand_id
1 'polypeptide(L)'
;MRRLKEKLRIFYLLPAVFGGKIALASISIPSSGSSTLDSLVQKIIATMNTLIYVLFALATVVFAWGIIEMLAGAGDTEKVEAGRRHMIWGIIGLAIMLSAWGIAEMIKNFLYY
;
A
#
# COMPACT_ATOMS: atom_id res chain seq x y z
N MET A 1 31.96 -14.65 2.62
CA MET A 1 30.78 -14.82 1.72
C MET A 1 29.42 -14.99 2.43
N ARG A 2 29.33 -15.46 3.69
CA ARG A 2 28.03 -15.67 4.39
C ARG A 2 27.20 -14.39 4.65
N ARG A 3 27.84 -13.27 4.99
CA ARG A 3 27.15 -12.01 5.33
C ARG A 3 26.55 -11.25 4.13
N LEU A 4 27.01 -11.55 2.91
CA LEU A 4 26.46 -10.97 1.68
C LEU A 4 25.11 -11.59 1.32
N LYS A 5 24.93 -12.90 1.56
CA LYS A 5 23.64 -13.58 1.32
C LYS A 5 22.53 -13.06 2.25
N GLU A 6 22.88 -12.64 3.45
CA GLU A 6 21.93 -12.14 4.45
C GLU A 6 21.45 -10.72 4.13
N LYS A 7 22.37 -9.83 3.72
CA LYS A 7 22.03 -8.49 3.21
C LYS A 7 21.20 -8.55 1.92
N LEU A 8 21.45 -9.52 1.05
CA LEU A 8 20.69 -9.72 -0.19
C LEU A 8 19.26 -10.25 0.06
N ARG A 9 19.09 -11.10 1.09
CA ARG A 9 17.77 -11.60 1.53
C ARG A 9 16.91 -10.49 2.14
N ILE A 10 17.49 -9.60 2.95
CA ILE A 10 16.77 -8.45 3.55
C ILE A 10 16.28 -7.47 2.46
N PHE A 11 17.08 -7.23 1.43
CA PHE A 11 16.69 -6.36 0.30
C PHE A 11 15.55 -6.96 -0.55
N TYR A 12 15.52 -8.29 -0.73
CA TYR A 12 14.44 -9.01 -1.41
C TYR A 12 13.19 -9.22 -0.54
N LEU A 13 13.32 -9.21 0.80
CA LEU A 13 12.22 -9.36 1.76
C LEU A 13 11.50 -8.06 2.11
N LEU A 14 12.13 -6.89 1.93
CA LEU A 14 11.46 -5.58 2.08
C LEU A 14 10.18 -5.46 1.22
N PRO A 15 10.21 -5.80 -0.08
CA PRO A 15 8.98 -5.88 -0.88
C PRO A 15 8.14 -7.12 -0.58
N ALA A 16 8.61 -8.13 0.17
CA ALA A 16 7.76 -9.23 0.62
C ALA A 16 6.90 -8.85 1.84
N VAL A 17 7.42 -7.99 2.72
CA VAL A 17 6.67 -7.42 3.86
C VAL A 17 5.58 -6.44 3.39
N PHE A 18 5.75 -5.80 2.23
CA PHE A 18 4.80 -4.82 1.68
C PHE A 18 4.10 -5.22 0.36
N GLY A 19 4.61 -6.21 -0.37
CA GLY A 19 4.20 -6.56 -1.74
C GLY A 19 4.11 -8.07 -2.02
N GLY A 20 4.15 -8.91 -0.99
CA GLY A 20 4.17 -10.36 -1.12
C GLY A 20 2.81 -11.05 -1.27
N LYS A 21 1.87 -10.53 -2.07
CA LYS A 21 0.69 -11.28 -2.59
C LYS A 21 0.22 -10.75 -3.95
N ILE A 22 1.09 -10.77 -4.94
CA ILE A 22 0.69 -10.76 -6.37
C ILE A 22 0.96 -12.16 -6.93
N ALA A 23 0.19 -13.15 -6.46
CA ALA A 23 0.11 -14.47 -7.06
C ALA A 23 -1.23 -14.55 -7.79
N LEU A 24 -1.20 -14.30 -9.09
CA LEU A 24 -2.33 -14.51 -10.00
C LEU A 24 -2.46 -16.02 -10.27
N ALA A 25 -3.13 -16.76 -9.39
CA ALA A 25 -3.69 -18.11 -9.57
C ALA A 25 -4.30 -18.52 -8.22
N SER A 26 -5.59 -18.73 -8.03
CA SER A 26 -6.59 -19.33 -8.90
C SER A 26 -7.94 -18.76 -8.50
N ILE A 27 -8.79 -18.45 -9.48
CA ILE A 27 -10.23 -18.28 -9.24
C ILE A 27 -10.77 -19.68 -8.98
N SER A 28 -10.68 -20.14 -7.73
CA SER A 28 -11.56 -21.19 -7.22
C SER A 28 -12.77 -20.47 -6.68
N ILE A 29 -13.89 -20.54 -7.40
CA ILE A 29 -15.21 -20.17 -6.90
C ILE A 29 -15.74 -21.45 -6.25
N PRO A 30 -15.75 -21.60 -4.92
CA PRO A 30 -16.54 -22.64 -4.31
C PRO A 30 -17.99 -22.20 -4.49
N SER A 31 -18.70 -22.96 -5.32
CA SER A 31 -20.14 -22.92 -5.46
C SER A 31 -20.83 -23.13 -4.11
N SER A 32 -22.08 -22.67 -4.06
CA SER A 32 -23.18 -23.07 -3.18
C SER A 32 -23.35 -22.29 -1.87
N GLY A 33 -24.36 -21.40 -1.90
CA GLY A 33 -25.20 -21.10 -0.74
C GLY A 33 -24.78 -19.91 0.12
N SER A 34 -24.93 -18.68 -0.37
CA SER A 34 -25.14 -17.54 0.52
C SER A 34 -25.96 -16.45 -0.19
N SER A 35 -26.77 -15.75 0.58
CA SER A 35 -27.83 -14.84 0.14
C SER A 35 -27.34 -13.82 -0.89
N THR A 36 -28.21 -13.34 -1.79
CA THR A 36 -27.87 -12.26 -2.77
C THR A 36 -27.19 -11.06 -2.08
N LEU A 37 -27.47 -10.84 -0.80
CA LEU A 37 -26.82 -9.84 0.06
C LEU A 37 -25.34 -10.14 0.32
N ASP A 38 -24.97 -11.38 0.61
CA ASP A 38 -23.56 -11.79 0.80
C ASP A 38 -22.73 -11.55 -0.47
N SER A 39 -23.30 -11.82 -1.64
CA SER A 39 -22.61 -11.60 -2.91
C SER A 39 -22.34 -10.11 -3.21
N LEU A 40 -23.25 -9.22 -2.83
CA LEU A 40 -23.08 -7.77 -2.98
C LEU A 40 -22.05 -7.23 -1.98
N VAL A 41 -22.12 -7.68 -0.73
CA VAL A 41 -21.16 -7.30 0.31
C VAL A 41 -19.75 -7.73 -0.07
N GLN A 42 -19.56 -8.97 -0.55
CA GLN A 42 -18.26 -9.45 -1.01
C GLN A 42 -17.73 -8.67 -2.22
N LYS A 43 -18.61 -8.29 -3.16
CA LYS A 43 -18.21 -7.48 -4.32
C LYS A 43 -17.81 -6.06 -3.93
N ILE A 44 -18.47 -5.46 -2.94
CA ILE A 44 -18.11 -4.14 -2.38
C ILE A 44 -16.75 -4.22 -1.67
N ILE A 45 -16.55 -5.23 -0.83
CA ILE A 45 -15.27 -5.43 -0.12
C ILE A 45 -14.11 -5.63 -1.10
N ALA A 46 -14.31 -6.46 -2.14
CA ALA A 46 -13.28 -6.70 -3.16
C ALA A 46 -12.94 -5.41 -3.95
N THR A 47 -13.94 -4.59 -4.26
CA THR A 47 -13.76 -3.31 -4.95
C THR A 47 -13.00 -2.30 -4.07
N MET A 48 -13.35 -2.21 -2.79
CA MET A 48 -12.68 -1.34 -1.83
C MET A 48 -11.21 -1.73 -1.61
N ASN A 49 -10.92 -3.03 -1.53
CA ASN A 49 -9.56 -3.50 -1.34
C ASN A 49 -8.67 -3.17 -2.55
N THR A 50 -9.20 -3.31 -3.77
CA THR A 50 -8.50 -2.93 -5.00
C THR A 50 -8.23 -1.42 -5.05
N LEU A 51 -9.21 -0.61 -4.63
CA LEU A 51 -9.06 0.85 -4.60
C LEU A 51 -7.97 1.31 -3.64
N ILE A 52 -7.85 0.65 -2.48
CA ILE A 52 -6.79 0.90 -1.49
C ILE A 52 -5.40 0.67 -2.10
N TYR A 53 -5.20 -0.45 -2.82
CA TYR A 53 -3.92 -0.73 -3.48
C TYR A 53 -3.57 0.31 -4.56
N VAL A 54 -4.56 0.74 -5.35
CA VAL A 54 -4.36 1.77 -6.38
C VAL A 54 -4.01 3.12 -5.75
N LEU A 55 -4.71 3.53 -4.69
CA LEU A 55 -4.39 4.76 -3.96
C LEU A 55 -3.00 4.70 -3.32
N PHE A 56 -2.58 3.55 -2.81
CA PHE A 56 -1.25 3.37 -2.23
C PHE A 56 -0.13 3.58 -3.26
N ALA A 57 -0.31 3.02 -4.46
CA ALA A 57 0.62 3.22 -5.57
C ALA A 57 0.70 4.71 -5.95
N LEU A 58 -0.45 5.37 -6.05
CA LEU A 58 -0.52 6.80 -6.41
C LEU A 58 0.09 7.69 -5.32
N ALA A 59 -0.17 7.43 -4.04
CA ALA A 59 0.41 8.13 -2.91
C ALA A 59 1.94 7.98 -2.87
N THR A 60 2.46 6.79 -3.15
CA THR A 60 3.91 6.53 -3.23
C THR A 60 4.56 7.34 -4.36
N VAL A 61 3.91 7.45 -5.51
CA VAL A 61 4.40 8.25 -6.64
C VAL A 61 4.40 9.74 -6.30
N VAL A 62 3.32 10.28 -5.72
CA VAL A 62 3.25 11.69 -5.30
C VAL A 62 4.30 12.00 -4.23
N PHE A 63 4.51 11.09 -3.28
CA PHE A 63 5.55 11.23 -2.26
C PHE A 63 6.96 11.26 -2.88
N ALA A 64 7.26 10.35 -3.81
CA ALA A 64 8.54 10.32 -4.52
C ALA A 64 8.75 11.58 -5.37
N TRP A 65 7.71 12.07 -6.04
CA TRP A 65 7.76 13.30 -6.84
C TRP A 65 8.04 14.53 -5.96
N GLY A 66 7.41 14.64 -4.79
CA GLY A 66 7.67 15.72 -3.84
C GLY A 66 9.11 15.76 -3.34
N ILE A 67 9.75 14.60 -3.13
CA ILE A 67 11.18 14.53 -2.76
C ILE A 67 12.07 15.01 -3.91
N ILE A 68 11.80 14.57 -5.13
CA ILE A 68 12.57 14.96 -6.31
C ILE A 68 12.44 16.48 -6.55
N GLU A 69 11.24 17.03 -6.42
CA GLU A 69 10.98 18.46 -6.61
C GLU A 69 11.66 19.31 -5.52
N MET A 70 11.66 18.84 -4.27
CA MET A 70 12.39 19.50 -3.18
C MET A 70 13.91 19.49 -3.39
N LEU A 71 14.47 18.38 -3.90
CA LEU A 71 15.90 18.26 -4.20
C LEU A 71 16.32 19.06 -5.43
N ALA A 72 15.51 19.04 -6.50
CA ALA A 72 15.75 19.79 -7.72
C ALA A 72 15.55 21.30 -7.53
N GLY A 73 14.69 21.69 -6.59
CA GLY A 73 14.39 23.07 -6.23
C GLY A 73 15.35 23.70 -5.23
N ALA A 74 16.43 23.04 -4.79
CA ALA A 74 17.28 23.47 -3.67
C ALA A 74 17.95 24.87 -3.80
N GLY A 75 17.76 25.58 -4.93
CA GLY A 75 18.19 26.97 -5.13
C GLY A 75 17.06 27.99 -5.35
N ASP A 76 15.79 27.56 -5.36
CA ASP A 76 14.62 28.40 -5.65
C ASP A 76 13.52 28.15 -4.60
N THR A 77 13.25 29.16 -3.77
CA THR A 77 12.34 29.04 -2.61
C THR A 77 10.93 28.63 -3.00
N GLU A 78 10.49 28.97 -4.20
CA GLU A 78 9.14 28.64 -4.68
C GLU A 78 8.98 27.15 -4.97
N LYS A 79 9.99 26.53 -5.59
CA LYS A 79 10.02 25.09 -5.89
C LYS A 79 10.20 24.25 -4.63
N VAL A 80 10.96 24.75 -3.66
CA VAL A 80 11.09 24.10 -2.35
C VAL A 80 9.74 24.07 -1.64
N GLU A 81 8.97 25.15 -1.67
CA GLU A 81 7.65 25.19 -1.04
C GLU A 81 6.66 24.24 -1.73
N ALA A 82 6.67 24.19 -3.07
CA ALA A 82 5.86 23.26 -3.86
C ALA A 82 6.20 21.79 -3.55
N GLY A 83 7.48 21.42 -3.56
CA GLY A 83 7.95 20.08 -3.21
C GLY A 83 7.58 19.68 -1.78
N ARG A 84 7.65 20.63 -0.84
CA ARG A 84 7.26 20.41 0.57
C ARG A 84 5.75 20.14 0.70
N ARG A 85 4.90 20.82 -0.09
CA ARG A 85 3.47 20.54 -0.15
C ARG A 85 3.21 19.13 -0.70
N HIS A 86 3.82 18.76 -1.82
CA HIS A 86 3.69 17.41 -2.39
C HIS A 86 4.16 16.31 -1.41
N MET A 87 5.24 16.54 -0.67
CA MET A 87 5.72 15.62 0.36
C MET A 87 4.70 15.44 1.49
N ILE A 88 4.11 16.52 2.00
CA ILE A 88 3.10 16.47 3.07
C ILE A 88 1.86 15.70 2.60
N TRP A 89 1.39 15.95 1.37
CA TRP A 89 0.27 15.20 0.77
C TRP A 89 0.59 13.71 0.64
N GLY A 90 1.82 13.37 0.24
CA GLY A 90 2.30 11.98 0.20
C GLY A 90 2.33 11.31 1.59
N ILE A 91 2.82 12.02 2.62
CA ILE A 91 2.86 11.52 4.00
C ILE A 91 1.46 11.29 4.55
N ILE A 92 0.52 12.20 4.31
CA ILE A 92 -0.87 12.04 4.73
C ILE A 92 -1.48 10.80 4.06
N GLY A 93 -1.25 10.61 2.76
CA GLY A 93 -1.69 9.42 2.04
C GLY A 93 -1.14 8.11 2.63
N LEU A 94 0.17 8.08 2.93
CA LEU A 94 0.81 6.92 3.55
C LEU A 94 0.30 6.65 4.97
N ALA A 95 0.07 7.70 5.77
CA ALA A 95 -0.43 7.58 7.14
C ALA A 95 -1.85 6.99 7.18
N ILE A 96 -2.74 7.44 6.29
CA ILE A 96 -4.11 6.90 6.19
C ILE A 96 -4.07 5.42 5.82
N MET A 97 -3.22 5.03 4.87
CA MET A 97 -3.11 3.65 4.42
C MET A 97 -2.52 2.72 5.49
N LEU A 98 -1.49 3.17 6.20
CA LEU A 98 -0.91 2.44 7.34
C LEU A 98 -1.93 2.28 8.47
N SER A 99 -2.71 3.33 8.77
CA SER A 99 -3.75 3.30 9.78
C SER A 99 -4.87 2.32 9.41
N ALA A 100 -5.39 2.40 8.18
CA ALA A 100 -6.45 1.52 7.69
C ALA A 100 -6.02 0.05 7.67
N TRP A 101 -4.82 -0.26 7.14
CA TRP A 101 -4.30 -1.63 7.12
C TRP A 101 -4.00 -2.16 8.52
N GLY A 102 -3.39 -1.34 9.38
CA GLY A 102 -3.06 -1.73 10.76
C GLY A 102 -4.31 -2.09 11.56
N ILE A 103 -5.36 -1.29 11.46
CA ILE A 103 -6.64 -1.56 12.13
C ILE A 103 -7.32 -2.79 11.52
N ALA A 104 -7.33 -2.92 10.19
CA ALA A 104 -7.93 -4.08 9.52
C ALA A 104 -7.23 -5.40 9.88
N GLU A 105 -5.89 -5.41 9.93
CA GLU A 105 -5.11 -6.58 10.34
C GLU A 105 -5.31 -6.92 11.81
N MET A 106 -5.37 -5.90 12.67
CA MET A 106 -5.64 -6.09 14.10
C MET A 106 -7.01 -6.73 14.33
N ILE A 107 -8.05 -6.26 13.65
CA ILE A 107 -9.40 -6.84 13.74
C ILE A 107 -9.43 -8.26 13.19
N LYS A 108 -8.82 -8.52 12.02
CA LYS A 108 -8.75 -9.89 11.47
C LYS A 108 -8.05 -10.85 12.41
N ASN A 109 -6.92 -10.44 12.98
CA ASN A 109 -6.17 -11.27 13.90
C ASN A 109 -6.92 -11.53 15.21
N PHE A 110 -7.73 -10.57 15.67
CA PHE A 110 -8.61 -10.74 16.83
C PHE A 110 -9.80 -11.67 16.53
N LEU A 111 -10.34 -11.63 15.31
CA LEU A 111 -11.50 -12.43 14.92
C LEU A 111 -11.15 -13.87 14.49
N TYR A 112 -9.90 -14.12 14.08
CA TYR A 112 -9.42 -15.44 13.66
C TYR A 112 -8.81 -16.26 14.82
N TYR A 113 -8.87 -15.74 16.05
CA TYR A 113 -8.53 -16.41 17.30
C TYR A 113 -9.80 -16.66 18.10
#